data_AF-A0A165B307-F1
#
_entry.id   AF-A0A165B307-F1
#
_cell.length_a   1.000
_cell.length_b   1.000
_cell.length_c   1.000
_cell.angle_alpha   90.00
_cell.angle_beta   90.00
_cell.angle_gamma   90.00
#
_symmetry.space_group_name_H-M   'P 1'
#
loop_
_entity.id
_entity.type
_entity.pdbx_description
1 polymer ?
#
loop_
_entity_poly.entity_id
_entity_poly.type
_entity_poly.pdbx_seq_one_letter_code
_entity_poly.pdbx_strand_id
1 'polypeptide(L)'
;YKKVTNQVKPIATTLPEEFRIMRRKPSDPFEGLPVLPTHLAEYVPWGRYTREWCEALDILGSDFLWPEEAKLVDFLMCIHNKTFAWDESEKGQFWEEYFDPVIILTVEHVPWVLRNMPIPP
;
A
#
# COMPACT_ATOMS: atom_id res chain seq x y z
N TYR A 1 -20.76 3.60 -21.48
CA TYR A 1 -20.18 4.88 -21.92
C TYR A 1 -20.68 5.98 -20.98
N LYS A 2 -19.79 6.73 -20.31
CA LYS A 2 -20.20 7.79 -19.37
C LYS A 2 -20.70 9.00 -20.19
N LYS A 3 -21.85 9.60 -19.85
CA LYS A 3 -22.32 10.83 -20.52
C LYS A 3 -21.25 11.91 -20.41
N VAL A 4 -21.03 12.69 -21.47
CA VAL A 4 -20.04 13.78 -21.52
C VAL A 4 -20.22 14.77 -20.35
N THR A 5 -21.46 14.98 -19.92
CA THR A 5 -21.82 15.79 -18.75
C THR A 5 -21.23 15.28 -17.43
N ASN A 6 -20.91 13.98 -17.34
CA ASN A 6 -20.32 13.34 -16.16
C ASN A 6 -18.82 13.04 -16.36
N GLN A 7 -18.22 13.59 -17.42
CA GLN A 7 -16.80 13.40 -17.75
C GLN A 7 -15.97 14.42 -16.98
N VAL A 8 -15.21 13.93 -16.00
CA VAL A 8 -14.26 14.75 -15.23
C VAL A 8 -12.97 14.84 -16.03
N LYS A 9 -12.55 16.06 -16.38
CA LYS A 9 -11.24 16.31 -17.01
C LYS A 9 -10.28 16.82 -15.94
N PRO A 10 -9.13 16.16 -15.71
CA PRO A 10 -8.13 16.70 -14.80
C PRO A 10 -7.57 18.00 -15.39
N ILE A 11 -7.63 19.07 -14.61
CA ILE A 11 -7.01 20.35 -14.96
C ILE A 11 -5.53 20.24 -14.60
N ALA A 12 -4.64 20.62 -15.52
CA ALA A 12 -3.20 20.68 -15.28
C ALA A 12 -2.85 21.93 -14.43
N THR A 13 -3.32 21.95 -13.19
CA THR A 13 -2.97 22.98 -12.20
C THR A 13 -1.93 22.40 -11.23
N THR A 14 -1.05 23.23 -10.69
CA THR A 14 -0.11 22.83 -9.64
C THR A 14 -0.87 22.37 -8.39
N LEU A 15 -0.55 21.18 -7.87
CA LEU A 15 -1.14 20.67 -6.63
C LEU A 15 -0.85 21.68 -5.49
N PRO A 16 -1.88 22.27 -4.86
CA PRO A 16 -1.67 23.20 -3.78
C PRO A 16 -0.96 22.52 -2.61
N GLU A 17 -0.13 23.28 -1.86
CA GLU A 17 0.70 22.74 -0.77
C GLU A 17 -0.14 22.00 0.29
N GLU A 18 -1.36 22.47 0.53
CA GLU A 18 -2.30 21.90 1.51
C GLU A 18 -2.78 20.48 1.18
N PHE A 19 -2.66 20.04 -0.09
CA PHE A 19 -2.98 18.69 -0.53
C PHE A 19 -1.74 17.80 -0.64
N ARG A 20 -0.54 18.30 -0.30
CA ARG A 20 0.67 17.50 -0.32
C ARG A 20 0.71 16.56 0.88
N ILE A 21 0.92 15.28 0.61
CA ILE A 21 1.11 14.28 1.64
C ILE A 21 2.49 14.48 2.25
N MET A 22 2.52 14.91 3.51
CA MET A 22 3.75 15.07 4.28
C MET A 22 4.01 13.83 5.13
N ARG A 23 5.16 13.18 4.91
CA ARG A 23 5.60 12.04 5.73
C ARG A 23 6.30 12.53 6.99
N ARG A 24 5.76 12.15 8.15
CA ARG A 24 6.39 12.33 9.45
C ARG A 24 7.19 11.08 9.85
N LYS A 25 8.12 11.25 10.80
CA LYS A 25 8.92 10.16 11.41
C LYS A 25 8.77 10.24 12.94
N PRO A 26 7.64 9.79 13.49
CA PRO A 26 7.36 9.90 14.93
C PRO A 26 8.27 9.01 15.80
N SER A 27 8.63 7.81 15.33
CA SER A 27 9.54 6.89 16.04
C SER A 27 10.60 6.26 15.12
N ASP A 28 11.64 5.67 15.72
CA ASP A 28 12.68 4.90 15.05
C ASP A 28 12.08 3.60 14.46
N PRO A 29 12.13 3.40 13.13
CA PRO A 29 11.60 2.19 12.50
C PRO A 29 12.36 0.90 12.86
N PHE A 30 13.55 1.01 13.47
CA PHE A 30 14.35 -0.15 13.88
C PHE A 30 14.09 -0.57 15.34
N GLU A 31 13.30 0.21 16.08
CA GLU A 31 12.99 -0.07 17.47
C GLU A 31 12.16 -1.37 17.58
N GLY A 32 12.62 -2.32 18.39
CA GLY A 32 11.93 -3.60 18.61
C GLY A 32 12.15 -4.66 17.52
N LEU A 33 13.13 -4.48 16.62
CA LEU A 33 13.51 -5.54 15.69
C LEU A 33 14.01 -6.79 16.45
N PRO A 34 13.52 -7.98 16.06
CA PRO A 34 13.95 -9.24 16.68
C PRO A 34 15.39 -9.56 16.31
N VAL A 35 16.12 -10.13 17.26
CA VAL A 35 17.51 -10.56 17.03
C VAL A 35 17.50 -11.81 16.16
N LEU A 36 18.40 -11.84 15.17
CA LEU A 36 18.58 -13.01 14.32
C LEU A 36 19.18 -14.17 15.14
N PRO A 37 18.52 -15.34 15.20
CA PRO A 37 19.05 -16.49 15.93
C PRO A 37 20.25 -17.06 15.18
N THR A 38 21.26 -17.52 15.93
CA THR A 38 22.46 -18.17 15.36
C THR A 38 22.17 -19.55 14.80
N HIS A 39 21.16 -20.24 15.33
CA HIS A 39 20.69 -21.54 14.85
C HIS A 39 19.20 -21.45 14.53
N LEU A 40 18.86 -21.62 13.27
CA LEU A 40 17.47 -21.60 12.80
C LEU A 40 16.82 -22.95 13.07
N ALA A 41 15.64 -22.90 13.70
CA ALA A 41 14.78 -24.06 13.81
C ALA A 41 14.16 -24.39 12.44
N GLU A 42 13.65 -25.62 12.31
CA GLU A 42 12.85 -25.99 11.14
C GLU A 42 11.57 -25.15 11.06
N TYR A 43 11.05 -25.00 9.84
CA TYR A 43 9.83 -24.25 9.59
C TYR A 43 8.65 -24.81 10.40
N VAL A 44 7.98 -23.92 11.14
CA VAL A 44 6.72 -24.21 11.85
C VAL A 44 5.70 -23.15 11.42
N PRO A 45 4.53 -23.55 10.90
CA PRO A 45 3.48 -22.60 10.53
C PRO A 45 3.05 -21.79 11.76
N TRP A 46 3.01 -20.46 11.61
CA TRP A 46 2.78 -19.55 12.73
C TRP A 46 1.92 -18.35 12.33
N GLY A 47 0.83 -18.15 13.08
CA GLY A 47 -0.10 -17.04 12.84
C GLY A 47 -0.72 -17.12 11.45
N ARG A 48 -0.53 -16.05 10.66
CA ARG A 48 -1.01 -15.95 9.26
C ARG A 48 -0.14 -16.69 8.25
N TYR A 49 1.11 -17.01 8.60
CA TYR A 49 2.01 -17.71 7.70
C TYR A 49 1.80 -19.22 7.80
N THR A 50 0.95 -19.74 6.91
CA THR A 50 0.59 -21.15 6.81
C THR A 50 1.51 -21.88 5.83
N ARG A 51 1.45 -23.22 5.83
CA ARG A 51 2.23 -24.05 4.90
C ARG A 51 1.90 -23.73 3.44
N GLU A 52 0.63 -23.47 3.15
CA GLU A 52 0.17 -23.08 1.80
C GLU A 52 0.88 -21.81 1.31
N TRP A 53 1.04 -20.82 2.19
CA TRP A 53 1.77 -19.58 1.86
C TRP A 53 3.28 -19.81 1.72
N CYS A 54 3.87 -20.67 2.55
CA CYS A 54 5.28 -21.06 2.43
C CYS A 54 5.55 -21.75 1.08
N GLU A 55 4.70 -22.70 0.70
CA GLU A 55 4.79 -23.38 -0.61
C GLU A 55 4.53 -22.41 -1.77
N ALA A 56 3.59 -21.47 -1.63
CA ALA A 56 3.29 -20.48 -2.66
C ALA A 56 4.43 -19.46 -2.88
N LEU A 57 5.21 -19.14 -1.84
CA LEU A 57 6.39 -18.29 -1.98
C LEU A 57 7.55 -18.99 -2.70
N ASP A 58 7.59 -20.33 -2.67
CA ASP A 58 8.58 -21.17 -3.34
C ASP A 58 10.04 -20.71 -3.15
N ILE A 59 10.39 -20.31 -1.93
CA ILE A 59 11.70 -19.70 -1.60
C ILE A 59 12.84 -20.68 -1.93
N LEU A 60 12.61 -21.97 -1.67
CA LEU A 60 13.55 -23.07 -1.92
C LEU A 60 13.66 -23.45 -3.41
N GLY A 61 12.69 -23.09 -4.24
CA GLY A 61 12.73 -23.30 -5.69
C GLY A 61 13.64 -22.30 -6.42
N SER A 62 14.12 -21.27 -5.72
CA SER A 62 15.04 -20.29 -6.29
C SER A 62 16.51 -20.74 -6.16
N ASP A 63 17.25 -20.75 -7.27
CA ASP A 63 18.71 -20.98 -7.28
C ASP A 63 19.52 -19.84 -6.61
N PHE A 64 18.82 -18.80 -6.13
CA PHE A 64 19.43 -17.60 -5.57
C PHE A 64 19.83 -17.76 -4.11
N LEU A 65 19.05 -18.47 -3.30
CA LEU A 65 19.24 -18.60 -1.86
C LEU A 65 19.85 -19.94 -1.47
N TRP A 66 20.69 -19.94 -0.45
CA TRP A 66 21.16 -21.18 0.16
C TRP A 66 20.06 -21.82 1.02
N PRO A 67 20.09 -23.14 1.25
CA PRO A 67 19.11 -23.80 2.10
C PRO A 67 18.98 -23.18 3.50
N GLU A 68 20.09 -22.69 4.07
CA GLU A 68 20.10 -21.98 5.35
C GLU A 68 19.47 -20.59 5.27
N GLU A 69 19.65 -19.87 4.16
CA GLU A 69 19.05 -18.55 3.94
C GLU A 69 17.54 -18.68 3.69
N ALA A 70 17.10 -19.72 2.98
CA ALA A 70 15.68 -20.01 2.80
C ALA A 70 14.98 -20.23 4.15
N LYS A 71 15.61 -21.00 5.06
CA LYS A 71 15.12 -21.15 6.45
C LYS A 71 15.07 -19.83 7.21
N LEU A 72 16.00 -18.91 6.93
CA LEU A 72 16.02 -17.59 7.56
C LEU A 72 14.82 -16.75 7.10
N VAL A 73 14.50 -16.83 5.80
CA VAL A 73 13.32 -16.15 5.24
C VAL A 73 12.05 -16.72 5.86
N ASP A 74 11.92 -18.04 5.98
CA ASP A 74 10.76 -18.66 6.64
C ASP A 74 10.61 -18.18 8.09
N PHE A 75 11.71 -18.13 8.83
CA PHE A 75 11.72 -17.60 10.19
C PHE A 75 11.29 -16.13 10.25
N LEU A 76 11.78 -15.29 9.35
CA LEU A 76 11.41 -13.88 9.23
C LEU A 76 9.90 -13.74 8.97
N MET A 77 9.35 -14.54 8.05
CA MET A 77 7.92 -14.56 7.73
C MET A 77 7.07 -14.98 8.94
N CYS A 78 7.50 -15.98 9.71
CA CYS A 78 6.83 -16.40 10.94
C CYS A 78 6.81 -15.27 11.99
N ILE A 79 7.96 -14.66 12.25
CA ILE A 79 8.08 -13.60 13.25
C ILE A 79 7.23 -12.39 12.87
N HIS A 80 7.26 -11.99 11.60
CA HIS A 80 6.53 -10.84 11.09
C HIS A 80 5.18 -11.21 10.48
N ASN A 81 4.54 -12.29 10.96
CA ASN A 81 3.30 -12.83 10.38
C ASN A 81 2.13 -11.81 10.30
N LYS A 82 2.12 -10.76 11.14
CA LYS A 82 1.09 -9.71 11.12
C LYS A 82 1.44 -8.52 10.22
N THR A 83 2.70 -8.42 9.80
CA THR A 83 3.21 -7.31 8.99
C THR A 83 2.83 -7.49 7.53
N PHE A 84 2.80 -8.74 7.06
CA PHE A 84 2.41 -9.08 5.70
C PHE A 84 0.90 -9.32 5.60
N ALA A 85 0.34 -8.96 4.44
CA ALA A 85 -1.05 -9.21 4.10
C ALA A 85 -1.08 -10.21 2.95
N TRP A 86 -1.76 -11.33 3.17
CA TRP A 86 -1.92 -12.39 2.17
C TRP A 86 -3.23 -12.26 1.39
N ASP A 87 -4.23 -11.60 1.99
CA ASP A 87 -5.48 -11.25 1.36
C ASP A 87 -5.83 -9.76 1.54
N GLU A 88 -6.89 -9.31 0.87
CA GLU A 88 -7.35 -7.92 0.99
C GLU A 88 -7.89 -7.58 2.38
N SER A 89 -8.38 -8.56 3.13
CA SER A 89 -8.92 -8.37 4.48
C SER A 89 -7.82 -8.08 5.51
N GLU A 90 -6.59 -8.51 5.22
CA GLU A 90 -5.40 -8.32 6.03
C GLU A 90 -4.64 -7.02 5.69
N LYS A 91 -5.08 -6.30 4.65
CA LYS A 91 -4.44 -5.06 4.22
C LYS A 91 -4.43 -4.03 5.35
N GLY A 92 -3.23 -3.61 5.74
CA GLY A 92 -3.04 -2.55 6.72
C GLY A 92 -3.41 -1.17 6.18
N GLN A 93 -3.77 -0.27 7.09
CA GLN A 93 -3.88 1.17 6.82
C GLN A 93 -2.64 1.89 7.35
N PHE A 94 -2.21 2.95 6.66
CA PHE A 94 -1.17 3.82 7.18
C PHE A 94 -1.61 4.48 8.47
N TRP A 95 -0.70 4.53 9.44
CA TRP A 95 -0.94 5.18 10.71
C TRP A 95 -0.96 6.71 10.54
N GLU A 96 -1.93 7.36 11.18
CA GLU A 96 -2.17 8.81 11.09
C GLU A 96 -0.99 9.64 11.62
N GLU A 97 -0.17 9.06 12.50
CA GLU A 97 1.04 9.72 13.01
C GLU A 97 2.13 9.87 11.94
N TYR A 98 2.16 8.97 10.96
CA TYR A 98 3.13 9.00 9.86
C TYR A 98 2.64 9.83 8.67
N PHE A 99 1.33 9.81 8.39
CA PHE A 99 0.74 10.45 7.23
C PHE A 99 -0.60 11.10 7.59
N ASP A 100 -0.80 12.33 7.14
CA ASP A 100 -2.13 12.95 7.19
C ASP A 100 -3.12 12.20 6.29
N PRO A 101 -4.42 12.19 6.63
CA PRO A 101 -5.46 11.68 5.74
C PRO A 101 -5.38 12.33 4.36
N VAL A 102 -5.50 11.51 3.31
CA VAL A 102 -5.46 12.01 1.93
C VAL A 102 -6.70 12.84 1.65
N ILE A 103 -6.51 14.12 1.34
CA ILE A 103 -7.58 15.00 0.87
C ILE A 103 -7.57 14.98 -0.66
N ILE A 104 -8.68 14.60 -1.27
CA ILE A 104 -8.83 14.63 -2.73
C ILE A 104 -9.26 16.03 -3.13
N LEU A 105 -8.42 16.73 -3.90
CA LEU A 105 -8.77 18.04 -4.45
C LEU A 105 -9.98 17.91 -5.37
N THR A 106 -11.10 18.53 -4.97
CA THR A 106 -12.31 18.65 -5.79
C THR A 106 -12.39 20.06 -6.35
N VAL A 107 -12.32 20.20 -7.68
CA VAL A 107 -12.58 21.48 -8.35
C VAL A 107 -14.09 21.64 -8.50
N GLU A 108 -14.64 22.79 -8.11
CA GLU A 108 -16.05 23.09 -8.34
C GLU A 108 -16.39 23.00 -9.82
N HIS A 109 -17.44 22.25 -10.14
CA HIS A 109 -17.90 22.10 -11.50
C HIS A 109 -18.57 23.40 -11.95
N VAL A 110 -17.97 24.09 -12.93
CA VAL A 110 -18.63 25.24 -13.59
C VAL A 110 -19.66 24.69 -14.59
N PRO A 111 -20.98 24.89 -14.36
CA PRO A 111 -21.98 24.49 -15.34
C PRO A 111 -21.75 25.25 -16.64
N TRP A 112 -21.79 24.52 -17.76
CA TRP A 112 -21.63 25.11 -19.08
C TRP A 112 -22.76 26.11 -19.33
N VAL A 113 -22.42 27.40 -19.35
CA VAL A 113 -23.36 28.46 -19.71
C VAL A 113 -23.51 28.42 -21.24
N LEU A 114 -24.63 27.86 -21.71
CA LEU A 114 -25.06 28.03 -23.09
C LEU A 114 -25.29 29.53 -23.32
N ARG A 115 -24.46 30.17 -24.15
CA ARG A 115 -24.77 31.53 -24.62
C ARG A 115 -26.12 31.48 -25.33
N ASN A 116 -27.07 32.33 -24.95
CA ASN A 116 -28.33 32.47 -25.68
C ASN A 116 -28.00 32.76 -27.14
N MET A 117 -28.35 31.82 -28.02
CA MET A 117 -28.25 32.06 -29.46
C MET A 117 -29.21 33.22 -29.78
N PRO A 118 -28.76 34.28 -30.45
CA PRO A 118 -29.65 35.37 -30.85
C PRO A 118 -30.73 34.78 -31.76
N ILE A 119 -32.00 34.99 -31.39
CA ILE A 119 -33.13 34.64 -32.24
C ILE A 119 -33.16 35.66 -33.38
N PRO A 120 -33.10 35.24 -34.65
CA PRO A 120 -33.19 36.17 -35.78
C PRO A 120 -34.58 36.83 -35.85
N PRO A 121 -34.67 38.08 -36.34
CA PRO A 121 -35.93 38.83 -36.48
C PRO A 121 -36.86 38.27 -37.54
#